data_AF-A0A6J6XJ03-F1
#
_entry.id   AF-A0A6J6XJ03-F1
#
_cell.length_a   1.000
_cell.length_b   1.000
_cell.length_c   1.000
_cell.angle_alpha   90.00
_cell.angle_beta   90.00
_cell.angle_gamma   90.00
#
_symmetry.space_group_name_H-M   'P 1'
#
loop_
_entity.id
_entity.type
_entity.pdbx_description
1 polymer ?
#
loop_
_entity_poly.entity_id
_entity_poly.type
_entity_poly.pdbx_seq_one_letter_code
_entity_poly.pdbx_strand_id
1 'polypeptide(L)'
;MSEVETSQPRARSPRIVVDGIIANRNLVRKRGGVVAVAMSACLALVGLILLALPGSLLSILGYLILVIALPVLSIAGVPAVSTFVSYALATLASAAIWFALGQVSALRATRRAVAGWPEWAREFRPLAIGVAIGALLALALSAIVLGAL
;
A
#
# COMPACT_ATOMS: atom_id res chain seq x y z
N MET A 1 -16.83 24.48 -58.80
CA MET A 1 -17.26 23.75 -57.59
C MET A 1 -15.98 23.29 -56.90
N SER A 2 -15.42 24.13 -56.04
CA SER A 2 -14.10 23.93 -55.41
C SER A 2 -14.24 23.14 -54.12
N GLU A 3 -13.53 22.03 -54.00
CA GLU A 3 -13.41 21.22 -52.78
C GLU A 3 -12.95 22.10 -51.62
N VAL A 4 -13.85 22.32 -50.66
CA VAL A 4 -13.50 22.88 -49.35
C VAL A 4 -12.83 21.75 -48.58
N GLU A 5 -11.50 21.69 -48.68
CA GLU A 5 -10.65 20.79 -47.91
C GLU A 5 -10.81 21.14 -46.43
N THR A 6 -11.73 20.44 -45.76
CA THR A 6 -11.97 20.55 -44.32
C THR A 6 -10.76 20.01 -43.59
N SER A 7 -9.78 20.89 -43.41
CA SER A 7 -8.59 20.68 -42.59
C SER A 7 -9.02 20.48 -41.14
N GLN A 8 -9.41 19.25 -40.77
CA GLN A 8 -9.69 18.86 -39.40
C GLN A 8 -8.48 19.23 -38.54
N PRO A 9 -8.63 20.08 -37.51
CA PRO A 9 -7.51 20.40 -36.63
C PRO A 9 -7.06 19.11 -35.96
N ARG A 10 -5.87 18.61 -36.33
CA ARG A 10 -5.25 17.47 -35.65
C ARG A 10 -5.25 17.78 -34.16
N ALA A 11 -5.99 17.01 -33.38
CA ALA A 11 -6.02 17.12 -31.93
C ALA A 11 -4.58 17.17 -31.42
N ARG A 12 -4.11 18.37 -31.03
CA ARG A 12 -2.76 18.52 -30.49
C ARG A 12 -2.70 17.69 -29.23
N SER A 13 -1.83 16.68 -29.22
CA SER A 13 -1.47 15.95 -28.02
C SER A 13 -1.17 16.98 -26.92
N PRO A 14 -1.88 16.94 -25.77
CA PRO A 14 -1.71 17.94 -24.73
C PRO A 14 -0.24 17.95 -24.30
N ARG A 15 0.38 19.13 -24.37
CA ARG A 15 1.78 19.31 -23.97
C ARG A 15 1.88 19.01 -22.47
N ILE A 16 2.49 17.89 -22.12
CA ILE A 16 2.71 17.51 -20.72
C ILE A 16 3.78 18.44 -20.15
N VAL A 17 3.36 19.44 -19.39
CA VAL A 17 4.26 20.29 -18.61
C VAL A 17 4.69 19.50 -17.38
N VAL A 18 6.01 19.42 -17.14
CA VAL A 18 6.55 18.90 -15.87
C VAL A 18 6.03 19.82 -14.76
N ASP A 19 5.33 19.26 -13.76
CA ASP A 19 4.47 19.92 -12.75
C ASP A 19 3.03 20.33 -13.15
N GLY A 20 2.57 19.97 -14.34
CA GLY A 20 1.16 20.12 -14.70
C GLY A 20 0.24 19.11 -13.99
N ILE A 21 -1.03 19.46 -13.79
CA ILE A 21 -2.08 18.59 -13.21
C ILE A 21 -2.12 17.21 -13.91
N ILE A 22 -1.91 17.18 -15.22
CA ILE A 22 -1.87 15.95 -16.03
C ILE A 22 -0.64 15.09 -15.72
N ALA A 23 0.53 15.71 -15.49
CA ALA A 23 1.75 15.00 -15.12
C ALA A 23 1.62 14.37 -13.72
N ASN A 24 1.09 15.12 -12.76
CA ASN A 24 0.83 14.63 -11.41
C ASN A 24 -0.17 13.46 -11.40
N ARG A 25 -1.25 13.57 -12.18
CA ARG A 25 -2.24 12.50 -12.35
C ARG A 25 -1.62 11.21 -12.93
N ASN A 26 -0.74 11.33 -13.92
CA ASN A 26 -0.03 10.18 -14.49
C ASN A 26 0.96 9.55 -13.51
N LEU A 27 1.61 10.36 -12.66
CA LEU A 27 2.51 9.87 -11.62
C LEU A 27 1.75 9.06 -10.57
N VAL A 28 0.64 9.57 -10.05
CA VAL A 28 -0.22 8.84 -9.09
C VAL A 28 -0.71 7.52 -9.70
N ARG A 29 -1.19 7.54 -10.95
CA ARG A 29 -1.68 6.34 -11.64
C ARG A 29 -0.62 5.26 -11.82
N LYS A 30 0.63 5.64 -12.08
CA LYS A 30 1.72 4.68 -12.30
C LYS A 30 2.35 4.21 -10.98
N ARG A 31 2.48 5.11 -9.99
CA ARG A 31 3.28 4.88 -8.78
C ARG A 31 2.48 4.61 -7.52
N GLY A 32 1.14 4.74 -7.50
CA GLY A 32 0.34 4.59 -6.29
C GLY A 32 0.55 3.25 -5.56
N GLY A 33 0.63 2.14 -6.30
CA GLY A 33 0.96 0.83 -5.71
C GLY A 33 2.37 0.77 -5.13
N VAL A 34 3.36 1.33 -5.85
CA VAL A 34 4.76 1.34 -5.40
C VAL A 34 4.92 2.19 -4.14
N VAL A 35 4.24 3.33 -4.06
CA VAL A 35 4.26 4.19 -2.87
C VAL A 35 3.62 3.49 -1.67
N ALA A 36 2.51 2.76 -1.85
CA ALA A 36 1.93 1.96 -0.78
C ALA A 36 2.89 0.87 -0.27
N VAL A 37 3.57 0.16 -1.17
CA VAL A 37 4.58 -0.85 -0.78
C VAL A 37 5.76 -0.19 -0.08
N ALA A 38 6.24 0.97 -0.57
CA ALA A 38 7.33 1.70 0.07
C ALA A 38 6.94 2.17 1.49
N MET A 39 5.71 2.65 1.69
CA MET A 39 5.20 3.01 3.02
C MET A 39 5.15 1.80 3.95
N SER A 40 4.65 0.66 3.47
CA SER A 40 4.65 -0.60 4.22
C SER A 40 6.06 -1.06 4.55
N ALA A 41 7.00 -0.98 3.61
CA ALA A 41 8.41 -1.33 3.84
C ALA A 41 9.07 -0.42 4.89
N CYS A 42 8.82 0.89 4.85
CA CYS A 42 9.28 1.81 5.88
C CYS A 42 8.72 1.46 7.27
N LEU A 43 7.43 1.12 7.36
CA LEU A 43 6.81 0.67 8.60
C LEU A 43 7.45 -0.64 9.10
N ALA A 44 7.67 -1.61 8.21
CA ALA A 44 8.33 -2.87 8.56
C ALA A 44 9.74 -2.64 9.10
N LEU A 45 10.52 -1.74 8.49
CA LEU A 45 11.84 -1.35 8.98
C LEU A 45 11.78 -0.73 10.37
N VAL A 46 10.85 0.20 10.61
CA VAL A 46 10.64 0.79 11.94
C VAL A 46 10.29 -0.27 12.97
N GLY A 47 9.38 -1.19 12.62
CA GLY A 47 9.00 -2.30 13.50
C GLY A 47 10.18 -3.22 13.85
N LEU A 48 11.03 -3.55 12.87
CA LEU A 48 12.24 -4.36 13.08
C LEU A 48 13.27 -3.64 13.95
N ILE A 49 13.48 -2.34 13.75
CA ILE A 49 14.39 -1.54 14.57
C ILE A 49 13.91 -1.54 16.03
N LEU A 50 12.62 -1.29 16.26
CA LEU A 50 12.03 -1.31 17.60
C LEU A 50 12.12 -2.68 18.28
N LEU A 51 12.00 -3.76 17.51
CA LEU A 51 12.13 -5.12 18.02
C LEU A 51 13.58 -5.47 18.40
N ALA A 52 14.56 -4.91 17.69
CA ALA A 52 15.98 -5.11 17.96
C ALA A 52 16.48 -4.31 19.18
N LEU A 53 15.74 -3.29 19.61
CA LEU A 53 16.05 -2.49 20.79
C LEU A 53 15.66 -3.23 22.08
N PRO A 54 16.49 -3.16 23.15
CA PRO A 54 16.16 -3.78 24.43
C PRO A 54 15.02 -3.02 25.11
N GLY A 55 13.98 -3.74 25.52
CA GLY A 55 12.87 -3.21 26.31
C GLY A 55 11.53 -3.81 25.90
N SER A 56 10.78 -4.36 26.87
CA SER A 56 9.51 -5.07 26.62
C SER A 56 8.49 -4.22 25.86
N LEU A 57 8.37 -2.93 26.22
CA LEU A 57 7.43 -2.02 25.59
C LEU A 57 7.81 -1.69 24.13
N LEU A 58 9.10 -1.51 23.84
CA LEU A 58 9.57 -1.30 22.46
C LEU A 58 9.37 -2.55 21.60
N SER A 59 9.61 -3.75 22.16
CA SER A 59 9.37 -5.01 21.46
C SER A 59 7.89 -5.21 21.12
N ILE A 60 6.97 -4.89 22.05
CA ILE A 60 5.52 -4.96 21.81
C ILE A 60 5.12 -3.98 20.70
N LEU A 61 5.56 -2.72 20.80
CA LEU A 61 5.25 -1.71 19.78
C LEU A 61 5.83 -2.09 18.41
N GLY A 62 7.08 -2.56 18.39
CA GLY A 62 7.74 -3.02 17.17
C GLY A 62 7.00 -4.19 16.53
N TYR A 63 6.52 -5.14 17.32
CA TYR A 63 5.71 -6.26 16.86
C TYR A 63 4.36 -5.81 16.28
N LEU A 64 3.64 -4.91 16.96
CA LEU A 64 2.37 -4.36 16.45
C LEU A 64 2.56 -3.62 15.13
N ILE A 65 3.64 -2.84 15.00
CA ILE A 65 3.97 -2.14 13.74
C ILE A 65 4.29 -3.14 12.63
N LEU A 66 5.02 -4.21 12.94
CA LEU A 66 5.32 -5.30 12.00
C LEU A 66 4.06 -6.02 11.51
N VAL A 67 3.12 -6.31 12.42
CA VAL A 67 1.81 -6.93 12.11
C VAL A 67 0.99 -6.05 11.18
N ILE A 68 1.04 -4.73 11.36
CA ILE A 68 0.37 -3.78 10.46
C ILE A 68 1.09 -3.72 9.11
N ALA A 69 2.43 -3.67 9.11
CA ALA A 69 3.22 -3.57 7.89
C ALA A 69 3.11 -4.83 7.02
N LEU A 70 3.08 -6.00 7.65
CA LEU A 70 3.10 -7.32 7.04
C LEU A 70 1.92 -8.16 7.56
N PRO A 71 0.68 -7.81 7.16
CA PRO A 71 -0.53 -8.41 7.71
C PRO A 71 -0.65 -9.92 7.46
N VAL A 72 0.01 -10.43 6.42
CA VAL A 72 -0.04 -11.87 6.09
C VAL A 72 0.79 -12.69 7.08
N LEU A 73 1.82 -12.12 7.71
CA LEU A 73 2.58 -12.82 8.77
C LEU A 73 1.67 -13.19 9.95
N SER A 74 0.76 -12.28 10.31
CA SER A 74 -0.22 -12.45 11.39
C SER A 74 -1.20 -13.57 11.09
N ILE A 75 -1.68 -13.65 9.84
CA ILE A 75 -2.59 -14.71 9.38
C ILE A 75 -1.87 -16.06 9.32
N ALA A 76 -0.59 -16.05 8.94
CA ALA A 76 0.21 -17.27 8.79
C ALA A 76 0.66 -17.90 10.12
N GLY A 77 0.36 -17.30 11.28
CA GLY A 77 0.65 -17.90 12.60
C GLY A 77 2.14 -18.07 12.88
N VAL A 78 2.97 -17.19 12.29
CA VAL A 78 4.43 -17.23 12.44
C VAL A 78 4.77 -16.70 13.84
N PRO A 79 5.15 -17.58 14.79
CA PRO A 79 6.42 -18.31 14.72
C PRO A 79 6.35 -19.81 15.05
N ALA A 80 5.19 -20.49 14.88
CA ALA A 80 5.03 -21.86 15.40
C ALA A 80 5.66 -22.98 14.52
N VAL A 81 5.80 -22.80 13.19
CA VAL A 81 6.21 -23.88 12.26
C VAL A 81 6.89 -23.41 10.95
N SER A 82 7.48 -22.21 10.87
CA SER A 82 7.81 -21.59 9.57
C SER A 82 9.28 -21.66 9.16
N THR A 83 9.56 -22.24 7.99
CA THR A 83 10.82 -22.12 7.22
C THR A 83 11.03 -20.72 6.62
N PHE A 84 12.27 -20.38 6.26
CA PHE A 84 12.64 -19.12 5.57
C PHE A 84 11.73 -18.80 4.36
N VAL A 85 11.35 -19.83 3.60
CA VAL A 85 10.43 -19.70 2.44
C VAL A 85 9.07 -19.14 2.85
N SER A 86 8.53 -19.53 4.01
CA SER A 86 7.24 -19.05 4.49
C SER A 86 7.27 -17.57 4.83
N TYR A 87 8.37 -17.08 5.41
CA TYR A 87 8.59 -15.65 5.65
C TYR A 87 8.68 -14.86 4.33
N ALA A 88 9.41 -15.38 3.34
CA ALA A 88 9.53 -14.76 2.03
C ALA A 88 8.17 -14.66 1.33
N LEU A 89 7.38 -15.74 1.32
CA LEU A 89 6.04 -15.76 0.73
C LEU A 89 5.06 -14.83 1.45
N ALA A 90 5.06 -14.82 2.79
CA ALA A 90 4.21 -13.91 3.57
C ALA A 90 4.56 -12.43 3.31
N THR A 91 5.85 -12.14 3.13
CA THR A 91 6.34 -10.79 2.79
C THR A 91 5.89 -10.39 1.39
N LEU A 92 6.04 -11.27 0.41
CA LEU A 92 5.59 -11.03 -0.97
C LEU A 92 4.07 -10.86 -1.06
N ALA A 93 3.31 -11.71 -0.34
CA ALA A 93 1.86 -11.60 -0.28
C ALA A 93 1.41 -10.28 0.38
N SER A 94 2.07 -9.88 1.47
CA SER A 94 1.82 -8.57 2.11
C SER A 94 2.11 -7.41 1.15
N ALA A 95 3.24 -7.46 0.45
CA ALA A 95 3.59 -6.45 -0.55
C ALA A 95 2.56 -6.41 -1.69
N ALA A 96 2.07 -7.57 -2.14
CA ALA A 96 1.02 -7.65 -3.16
C ALA A 96 -0.30 -7.01 -2.70
N ILE A 97 -0.71 -7.24 -1.44
CA ILE A 97 -1.89 -6.61 -0.84
C ILE A 97 -1.72 -5.08 -0.84
N TRP A 98 -0.61 -4.58 -0.30
CA TRP A 98 -0.35 -3.14 -0.25
C TRP A 98 -0.24 -2.52 -1.64
N PHE A 99 0.39 -3.20 -2.58
CA PHE A 99 0.45 -2.77 -3.98
C PHE A 99 -0.95 -2.68 -4.60
N ALA A 100 -1.78 -3.70 -4.43
CA ALA A 100 -3.14 -3.73 -4.96
C ALA A 100 -4.00 -2.60 -4.37
N LEU A 101 -3.95 -2.40 -3.04
CA LEU A 101 -4.64 -1.28 -2.38
C LEU A 101 -4.14 0.08 -2.90
N GLY A 102 -2.83 0.24 -3.05
CA GLY A 102 -2.21 1.45 -3.59
C GLY A 102 -2.56 1.71 -5.06
N GLN A 103 -2.69 0.67 -5.88
CA GLN A 103 -3.13 0.80 -7.28
C GLN A 103 -4.63 1.05 -7.40
N VAL A 104 -5.47 0.37 -6.62
CA VAL A 104 -6.93 0.58 -6.62
C VAL A 104 -7.26 2.01 -6.18
N SER A 105 -6.60 2.52 -5.15
CA SER A 105 -6.72 3.93 -4.73
C SER A 105 -6.20 4.90 -5.79
N ALA A 106 -5.13 4.58 -6.52
CA ALA A 106 -4.68 5.40 -7.64
C ALA A 106 -5.69 5.42 -8.81
N LEU A 107 -6.29 4.27 -9.14
CA LEU A 107 -7.32 4.18 -10.17
C LEU A 107 -8.59 4.95 -9.79
N ARG A 108 -8.99 4.92 -8.52
CA ARG A 108 -10.16 5.65 -8.01
C ARG A 108 -9.87 7.16 -7.90
N ALA A 109 -8.73 7.56 -7.37
CA ALA A 109 -8.33 8.97 -7.28
C ALA A 109 -8.20 9.64 -8.65
N THR A 110 -7.76 8.90 -9.67
CA THR A 110 -7.65 9.44 -11.04
C THR A 110 -8.96 9.49 -11.82
N ARG A 111 -10.09 9.02 -11.27
CA ARG A 111 -11.43 9.25 -11.84
C ARG A 111 -12.03 10.61 -11.46
N ARG A 112 -11.50 11.28 -10.43
CA ARG A 112 -11.95 12.61 -10.00
C ARG A 112 -11.36 13.71 -10.86
N ALA A 113 -12.08 14.83 -11.01
CA ALA A 113 -11.68 15.98 -11.81
C ALA A 113 -10.38 16.65 -11.30
N VAL A 114 -10.15 16.58 -9.99
CA VAL A 114 -8.89 16.94 -9.33
C VAL A 114 -8.22 15.64 -8.89
N ALA A 115 -7.07 15.33 -9.47
CA ALA A 115 -6.32 14.11 -9.20
C ALA A 115 -4.92 14.47 -8.70
N GLY A 116 -4.63 14.10 -7.45
CA GLY A 116 -3.35 14.34 -6.79
C GLY A 116 -3.08 13.35 -5.66
N TRP A 117 -1.94 13.52 -5.00
CA TRP A 117 -1.50 12.71 -3.87
C TRP A 117 -2.41 12.80 -2.63
N PRO A 118 -2.99 13.97 -2.27
CA PRO A 118 -3.93 14.06 -1.15
C PRO A 118 -5.19 13.21 -1.37
N GLU A 119 -5.70 13.15 -2.59
CA GLU A 119 -6.88 12.36 -2.96
C GLU A 119 -6.57 10.85 -2.89
N TRP A 120 -5.39 10.45 -3.39
CA TRP A 120 -4.90 9.09 -3.23
C TRP A 120 -4.83 8.68 -1.75
N ALA A 121 -4.26 9.53 -0.89
CA ALA A 121 -4.15 9.26 0.53
C ALA A 121 -5.53 9.16 1.22
N ARG A 122 -6.50 10.00 0.83
CA ARG A 122 -7.88 9.93 1.35
C ARG A 122 -8.56 8.60 1.03
N GLU A 123 -8.33 8.04 -0.14
CA GLU A 123 -8.91 6.76 -0.54
C GLU A 123 -8.12 5.55 -0.01
N PHE A 124 -6.80 5.68 0.14
CA PHE A 124 -5.94 4.65 0.69
C PHE A 124 -6.11 4.47 2.20
N ARG A 125 -6.26 5.56 2.97
CA ARG A 125 -6.39 5.54 4.44
C ARG A 125 -7.45 4.56 4.98
N PRO A 126 -8.73 4.61 4.56
CA PRO A 126 -9.74 3.69 5.11
C PRO A 126 -9.44 2.22 4.75
N LEU A 127 -8.88 1.96 3.56
CA LEU A 127 -8.48 0.61 3.16
C LEU A 127 -7.31 0.10 4.03
N ALA A 128 -6.32 0.95 4.27
CA ALA A 128 -5.18 0.63 5.13
C ALA A 128 -5.61 0.36 6.58
N ILE A 129 -6.54 1.15 7.11
CA ILE A 129 -7.10 0.95 8.46
C ILE A 129 -7.84 -0.40 8.54
N GLY A 130 -8.63 -0.75 7.52
CA GLY A 130 -9.32 -2.04 7.48
C GLY A 130 -8.36 -3.23 7.51
N VAL A 131 -7.27 -3.17 6.72
CA VAL A 131 -6.22 -4.20 6.73
C VAL A 131 -5.51 -4.28 8.08
N ALA A 132 -5.18 -3.14 8.69
CA ALA A 132 -4.53 -3.08 10.00
C ALA A 132 -5.41 -3.71 11.09
N ILE A 133 -6.70 -3.34 11.15
CA ILE A 133 -7.66 -3.91 12.10
C ILE A 133 -7.80 -5.42 11.87
N GLY A 134 -7.96 -5.86 10.62
CA GLY A 134 -8.07 -7.28 10.30
C GLY A 134 -6.84 -8.09 10.72
N ALA A 135 -5.64 -7.55 10.52
CA ALA A 135 -4.40 -8.19 10.93
C ALA A 135 -4.27 -8.31 12.46
N LEU A 136 -4.65 -7.26 13.20
CA LEU A 136 -4.66 -7.26 14.66
C LEU A 136 -5.70 -8.26 15.22
N LEU A 137 -6.88 -8.34 14.61
CA LEU A 137 -7.90 -9.31 15.00
C LEU A 137 -7.45 -10.75 14.71
N ALA A 138 -6.85 -11.01 13.55
CA ALA A 138 -6.29 -12.32 13.22
C ALA A 138 -5.21 -12.74 14.22
N LEU A 139 -4.33 -11.81 14.59
CA LEU A 139 -3.33 -12.03 15.63
C LEU A 139 -3.97 -12.36 16.99
N ALA A 140 -4.95 -11.57 17.44
CA ALA A 140 -5.64 -11.80 18.70
C ALA A 140 -6.34 -13.17 18.74
N LEU A 141 -7.01 -13.55 17.65
CA LEU A 141 -7.63 -14.87 17.50
C LEU A 141 -6.59 -15.98 17.54
N SER A 142 -5.46 -15.82 16.86
CA SER A 142 -4.37 -16.79 16.89
C SER A 142 -3.81 -16.98 18.30
N ALA A 143 -3.63 -15.90 19.06
CA ALA A 143 -3.15 -15.96 20.43
C ALA A 143 -4.13 -16.71 21.36
N ILE A 144 -5.44 -16.47 21.21
CA ILE A 144 -6.49 -17.18 21.97
C ILE A 144 -6.48 -18.68 21.63
N VAL A 145 -6.44 -19.02 20.34
CA VAL A 145 -6.46 -20.42 19.89
C VAL A 145 -5.23 -21.20 20.36
N LEU A 146 -4.07 -20.54 20.44
CA LEU A 146 -2.82 -21.13 20.92
C LEU A 146 -2.71 -21.16 22.46
N GLY A 147 -3.68 -20.60 23.19
CA GLY A 147 -3.67 -20.54 24.66
C GLY A 147 -2.61 -19.59 25.23
N ALA A 148 -2.19 -18.59 24.45
CA ALA A 148 -1.21 -17.59 24.87
C ALA A 148 -1.85 -16.41 25.64
N LEU A 149 -3.18 -16.34 25.66
CA LEU A 149 -4.02 -15.45 26.47
C LEU A 149 -4.97 -16.30 27.33
#